data_AF-A0A846BR09-F1
#
_entry.id   AF-A0A846BR09-F1
#
_cell.length_a   1.000
_cell.length_b   1.000
_cell.length_c   1.000
_cell.angle_alpha   90.00
_cell.angle_beta   90.00
_cell.angle_gamma   90.00
#
_symmetry.space_group_name_H-M   'P 1'
#
loop_
_entity.id
_entity.type
_entity.pdbx_description
1 polymer ?
#
loop_
_entity_poly.entity_id
_entity_poly.type
_entity_poly.pdbx_seq_one_letter_code
_entity_poly.pdbx_strand_id
1 'polypeptide(L)'
;MGQQQLLYSRQLNKTVSWKKFSELPLIYSAIADYIEQLKLTAQYQAVRGRCVEDQDHPIEVWSFLPPSPSQRPIVLMGGMGPFAGIVGLDLACQYFGNKREIVLYQACSIPSRMTVMQAPHRLIDGFPLNQYLVQQVSRAIAQATEYLQSDAADIIIILLCNAVHYFLPQIKADLQKSYPKVAASVQYISLIEAVIANLEKQKLHQPLLLGTSATKIGKVYSAPLNKHGIKYQQLSEVAQEILMNIIYQGVKAFDQNYACLKGEELFHLLLNSDLAMAGNFSLPRNNLHIDCVIAGCTEIPVLLDWLLAQSQSSSIQSFLTQVKVINPVLSAFQEISSNG
;
A
#
# COMPACT_ATOMS: atom_id res chain seq x y z
N MET A 1 -22.47 -7.45 4.68
CA MET A 1 -21.29 -7.10 3.88
C MET A 1 -20.89 -8.15 2.84
N GLY A 2 -21.06 -9.47 3.05
CA GLY A 2 -20.51 -10.49 2.14
C GLY A 2 -21.20 -10.76 0.79
N GLN A 3 -22.44 -10.31 0.54
CA GLN A 3 -23.18 -10.62 -0.71
C GLN A 3 -23.04 -9.56 -1.82
N GLN A 4 -22.74 -8.29 -1.49
CA GLN A 4 -22.57 -7.23 -2.51
C GLN A 4 -21.25 -7.34 -3.28
N GLN A 5 -20.17 -7.82 -2.64
CA GLN A 5 -18.87 -8.06 -3.28
C GLN A 5 -18.92 -9.16 -4.36
N LEU A 6 -19.87 -10.09 -4.28
CA LEU A 6 -20.01 -11.23 -5.20
C LEU A 6 -20.73 -10.89 -6.51
N LEU A 7 -21.51 -9.81 -6.54
CA LEU A 7 -22.19 -9.36 -7.77
C LEU A 7 -21.28 -8.48 -8.63
N TYR A 8 -20.29 -7.81 -8.04
CA TYR A 8 -19.33 -6.96 -8.75
C TYR A 8 -18.25 -7.74 -9.52
N SER A 9 -17.93 -8.98 -9.11
CA SER A 9 -16.93 -9.82 -9.80
C SER A 9 -17.37 -10.25 -11.22
N ARG A 10 -18.66 -10.14 -11.54
CA ARG A 10 -19.21 -10.51 -12.87
C ARG A 10 -19.08 -9.42 -13.93
N GLN A 11 -18.56 -8.23 -13.61
CA GLN A 11 -18.32 -7.15 -14.56
C GLN A 11 -16.84 -6.99 -14.91
N LEU A 12 -16.19 -8.06 -15.39
CA LEU A 12 -14.81 -8.00 -15.92
C LEU A 12 -14.70 -7.40 -17.34
N ASN A 13 -15.80 -6.84 -17.88
CA ASN A 13 -15.83 -6.03 -19.11
C ASN A 13 -15.99 -4.54 -18.80
N LYS A 14 -15.41 -4.03 -17.70
CA LYS A 14 -15.23 -2.58 -17.57
C LYS A 14 -14.18 -2.16 -18.59
N THR A 15 -14.54 -1.27 -19.52
CA THR A 15 -13.61 -0.65 -20.47
C THR A 15 -12.43 -0.09 -19.67
N VAL A 16 -11.24 -0.64 -19.89
CA VAL A 16 -10.03 -0.14 -19.23
C VAL A 16 -9.72 1.22 -19.84
N SER A 17 -9.85 2.28 -19.05
CA SER A 17 -9.39 3.60 -19.48
C SER A 17 -7.86 3.59 -19.48
N TRP A 18 -7.25 3.80 -20.65
CA TRP A 18 -5.81 3.87 -20.81
C TRP A 18 -5.36 5.30 -21.09
N LYS A 19 -4.65 5.89 -20.12
CA LYS A 19 -4.08 7.23 -20.20
C LYS A 19 -2.59 7.13 -20.53
N LYS A 20 -2.14 7.81 -21.58
CA LYS A 20 -0.75 7.79 -22.06
C LYS A 20 -0.12 9.16 -21.91
N PHE A 21 1.12 9.19 -21.44
CA PHE A 21 1.88 10.40 -21.20
C PHE A 21 3.31 10.24 -21.71
N SER A 22 3.86 11.32 -22.26
CA SER A 22 5.28 11.43 -22.63
C SER A 22 6.01 12.52 -21.85
N GLU A 23 5.29 13.32 -21.07
CA GLU A 23 5.81 14.48 -20.35
C GLU A 23 5.34 14.47 -18.89
N LEU A 24 6.28 14.70 -17.96
CA LEU A 24 6.02 14.71 -16.52
C LEU A 24 4.95 15.75 -16.08
N PRO A 25 4.93 16.99 -16.61
CA PRO A 25 3.89 17.95 -16.24
C PRO A 25 2.46 17.48 -16.54
N LEU A 26 2.26 16.77 -17.67
CA LEU A 26 0.95 16.28 -18.06
C LEU A 26 0.45 15.16 -17.14
N ILE A 27 1.34 14.26 -16.72
CA ILE A 27 0.98 13.20 -15.77
C ILE A 27 0.68 13.78 -14.38
N TYR A 28 1.44 14.78 -13.90
CA TYR A 28 1.15 15.44 -12.61
C TYR A 28 -0.21 16.15 -12.61
N SER A 29 -0.56 16.85 -13.69
CA SER A 29 -1.89 17.46 -13.83
C SER A 29 -2.98 16.40 -13.78
N ALA A 30 -2.82 15.31 -14.53
CA ALA A 30 -3.81 14.25 -14.56
C ALA A 30 -3.91 13.47 -13.24
N ILE A 31 -2.81 13.32 -12.48
CA ILE A 31 -2.81 12.76 -11.12
C ILE A 31 -3.70 13.61 -10.20
N ALA A 32 -3.58 14.94 -10.25
CA ALA A 32 -4.42 15.84 -9.45
C ALA A 32 -5.91 15.67 -9.79
N ASP A 33 -6.26 15.63 -11.08
CA ASP A 33 -7.63 15.40 -11.53
C ASP A 33 -8.17 14.04 -11.06
N TYR A 34 -7.34 13.00 -11.09
CA TYR A 34 -7.73 11.67 -10.62
C TYR A 34 -7.98 11.64 -9.12
N ILE A 35 -7.15 12.32 -8.32
CA ILE A 35 -7.35 12.44 -6.87
C ILE A 35 -8.70 13.10 -6.57
N GLU A 36 -9.08 14.15 -7.28
CA GLU A 36 -10.40 14.77 -7.13
C GLU A 36 -11.54 13.81 -7.54
N GLN A 37 -11.37 13.00 -8.57
CA GLN A 37 -12.35 11.96 -8.93
C GLN A 37 -12.52 10.90 -7.83
N LEU A 38 -11.42 10.48 -7.19
CA LEU A 38 -11.47 9.54 -6.06
C LEU A 38 -12.23 10.15 -4.88
N LYS A 39 -11.96 11.41 -4.56
CA LYS A 39 -12.65 12.17 -3.50
C LYS A 39 -14.15 12.30 -3.77
N LEU A 40 -14.55 12.64 -5.00
CA LEU A 40 -15.96 12.70 -5.39
C LEU A 40 -16.66 11.35 -5.23
N THR A 41 -15.98 10.25 -5.59
CA THR A 41 -16.51 8.90 -5.40
C THR A 41 -16.70 8.57 -3.91
N ALA A 42 -15.71 8.91 -3.08
CA ALA A 42 -15.80 8.70 -1.63
C ALA A 42 -16.96 9.49 -1.00
N GLN A 43 -17.12 10.78 -1.38
CA GLN A 43 -18.24 11.62 -0.95
C GLN A 43 -19.59 11.04 -1.37
N TYR A 44 -19.70 10.55 -2.61
CA TYR A 44 -20.92 9.92 -3.11
C TYR A 44 -21.30 8.66 -2.31
N GLN A 45 -20.33 7.83 -1.93
CA GLN A 45 -20.58 6.67 -1.07
C GLN A 45 -20.98 7.07 0.35
N ALA A 46 -20.33 8.09 0.91
CA ALA A 46 -20.62 8.61 2.25
C ALA A 46 -22.07 9.12 2.37
N VAL A 47 -22.58 9.85 1.36
CA VAL A 47 -23.99 10.30 1.30
C VAL A 47 -24.97 9.12 1.34
N ARG A 48 -24.54 7.93 0.91
CA ARG A 48 -25.35 6.70 0.92
C ARG A 48 -25.15 5.86 2.19
N GLY A 49 -24.42 6.38 3.18
CA GLY A 49 -24.10 5.69 4.43
C GLY A 49 -23.15 4.50 4.23
N ARG A 50 -22.30 4.54 3.20
CA ARG A 50 -21.33 3.47 2.90
C ARG A 50 -19.91 4.00 2.96
N CYS A 51 -18.99 3.17 3.43
CA CYS A 51 -17.56 3.40 3.25
C CYS A 51 -17.19 3.09 1.80
N VAL A 52 -16.31 3.90 1.22
CA VAL A 52 -15.75 3.60 -0.11
C VAL A 52 -14.89 2.35 -0.03
N GLU A 53 -15.07 1.47 -1.01
CA GLU A 53 -14.25 0.29 -1.22
C GLU A 53 -13.39 0.47 -2.49
N ASP A 54 -12.27 -0.25 -2.56
CA ASP A 54 -11.42 -0.26 -3.76
C ASP A 54 -12.24 -0.59 -5.03
N GLN A 55 -13.24 -1.47 -4.89
CA GLN A 55 -14.11 -1.96 -5.97
C GLN A 55 -15.13 -0.94 -6.50
N ASP A 56 -15.34 0.17 -5.78
CA ASP A 56 -16.19 1.26 -6.25
C ASP A 56 -15.54 2.03 -7.41
N HIS A 57 -14.25 1.82 -7.64
CA HIS A 57 -13.48 2.46 -8.70
C HIS A 57 -13.34 1.55 -9.95
N PRO A 58 -13.22 2.13 -11.15
CA PRO A 58 -12.93 1.36 -12.36
C PRO A 58 -11.51 0.83 -12.37
N ILE A 59 -11.25 -0.12 -13.27
CA ILE A 59 -9.88 -0.50 -13.65
C ILE A 59 -9.35 0.57 -14.60
N GLU A 60 -8.18 1.12 -14.31
CA GLU A 60 -7.53 2.14 -15.12
C GLU A 60 -6.05 1.84 -15.31
N VAL A 61 -5.49 2.31 -16.44
CA VAL A 61 -4.07 2.19 -16.76
C VAL A 61 -3.49 3.55 -17.07
N TRP A 62 -2.31 3.79 -16.52
CA TRP A 62 -1.53 5.00 -16.72
C TRP A 62 -0.15 4.59 -17.22
N SER A 63 0.20 4.98 -18.45
CA SER A 63 1.51 4.70 -19.03
C SER A 63 2.27 6.01 -19.23
N PHE A 64 3.46 6.10 -18.67
CA PHE A 64 4.43 7.14 -18.92
C PHE A 64 5.62 6.57 -19.70
N LEU A 65 5.80 7.01 -20.94
CA LEU A 65 6.95 6.65 -21.77
C LEU A 65 7.75 7.93 -22.06
N PRO A 66 8.91 8.14 -21.42
CA PRO A 66 9.77 9.27 -21.76
C PRO A 66 10.35 9.10 -23.18
N PRO A 67 10.78 10.18 -23.86
CA PRO A 67 11.28 10.10 -25.25
C PRO A 67 12.50 9.19 -25.45
N SER A 68 13.30 8.97 -24.40
CA SER A 68 14.54 8.19 -24.46
C SER A 68 14.78 7.47 -23.13
N PRO A 69 14.01 6.41 -22.82
CA PRO A 69 14.20 5.64 -21.59
C PRO A 69 15.56 4.93 -21.66
N SER A 70 16.35 5.01 -20.58
CA SER A 70 17.67 4.39 -20.46
C SER A 70 17.72 3.25 -19.46
N GLN A 71 16.62 3.02 -18.73
CA GLN A 71 16.51 2.00 -17.69
C GLN A 71 15.28 1.12 -17.91
N ARG A 72 15.33 -0.07 -17.30
CA ARG A 72 14.27 -1.09 -17.36
C ARG A 72 12.91 -0.52 -16.96
N PRO A 73 11.82 -0.87 -17.68
CA PRO A 73 10.49 -0.41 -17.35
C PRO A 73 10.04 -0.93 -15.98
N ILE A 74 9.14 -0.18 -15.34
CA ILE A 74 8.49 -0.57 -14.10
C ILE A 74 6.98 -0.66 -14.33
N VAL A 75 6.38 -1.75 -13.89
CA VAL A 75 4.94 -1.87 -13.68
C VAL A 75 4.63 -1.77 -12.19
N LEU A 76 3.79 -0.81 -11.85
CA LEU A 76 3.21 -0.58 -10.54
C LEU A 76 1.81 -1.20 -10.51
N MET A 77 1.60 -2.23 -9.71
CA MET A 77 0.29 -2.84 -9.53
C MET A 77 -0.46 -2.13 -8.39
N GLY A 78 -1.37 -1.23 -8.77
CA GLY A 78 -2.26 -0.50 -7.87
C GLY A 78 -3.63 -1.16 -7.73
N GLY A 79 -4.65 -0.35 -7.43
CA GLY A 79 -6.06 -0.72 -7.33
C GLY A 79 -6.44 -1.41 -6.03
N MET A 80 -5.45 -1.82 -5.23
CA MET A 80 -5.62 -2.32 -3.87
C MET A 80 -5.70 -1.18 -2.83
N GLY A 81 -6.33 -0.09 -3.25
CA GLY A 81 -6.20 1.28 -2.75
C GLY A 81 -5.85 2.17 -3.94
N PRO A 82 -6.83 2.63 -4.75
CA PRO A 82 -6.54 3.42 -5.94
C PRO A 82 -5.80 4.72 -5.63
N PHE A 83 -6.08 5.33 -4.47
CA PHE A 83 -5.33 6.49 -4.00
C PHE A 83 -3.86 6.15 -3.70
N ALA A 84 -3.59 5.05 -3.00
CA ALA A 84 -2.23 4.57 -2.78
C ALA A 84 -1.51 4.25 -4.12
N GLY A 85 -2.23 3.69 -5.09
CA GLY A 85 -1.72 3.42 -6.43
C GLY A 85 -1.25 4.69 -7.15
N ILE A 86 -2.07 5.74 -7.15
CA ILE A 86 -1.73 7.00 -7.83
C ILE A 86 -0.60 7.75 -7.12
N VAL A 87 -0.57 7.73 -5.77
CA VAL A 87 0.55 8.26 -5.00
C VAL A 87 1.84 7.50 -5.30
N GLY A 88 1.78 6.17 -5.46
CA GLY A 88 2.93 5.36 -5.86
C GLY A 88 3.47 5.74 -7.25
N LEU A 89 2.59 6.06 -8.21
CA LEU A 89 2.98 6.56 -9.52
C LEU A 89 3.61 7.95 -9.43
N ASP A 90 3.01 8.87 -8.66
CA ASP A 90 3.57 10.20 -8.41
C ASP A 90 5.01 10.11 -7.85
N LEU A 91 5.20 9.31 -6.79
CA LEU A 91 6.52 9.06 -6.22
C LEU A 91 7.49 8.45 -7.24
N ALA A 92 7.03 7.53 -8.09
CA ALA A 92 7.88 6.92 -9.12
C ALA A 92 8.31 7.95 -10.18
N CYS A 93 7.39 8.81 -10.63
CA CYS A 93 7.68 9.89 -11.57
C CYS A 93 8.67 10.90 -10.97
N GLN A 94 8.50 11.29 -9.71
CA GLN A 94 9.42 12.20 -9.02
C GLN A 94 10.81 11.55 -8.84
N TYR A 95 10.85 10.28 -8.47
CA TYR A 95 12.10 9.59 -8.13
C TYR A 95 12.91 9.18 -9.38
N PHE A 96 12.26 8.60 -10.39
CA PHE A 96 12.94 8.12 -11.59
C PHE A 96 13.00 9.16 -12.72
N GLY A 97 12.13 10.17 -12.71
CA GLY A 97 12.04 11.16 -13.78
C GLY A 97 11.87 10.51 -15.15
N ASN A 98 12.64 10.98 -16.13
CA ASN A 98 12.57 10.50 -17.53
C ASN A 98 13.43 9.25 -17.81
N LYS A 99 13.92 8.53 -16.79
CA LYS A 99 14.92 7.46 -16.98
C LYS A 99 14.32 6.15 -17.49
N ARG A 100 13.03 5.91 -17.30
CA ARG A 100 12.37 4.64 -17.61
C ARG A 100 10.90 4.83 -17.94
N GLU A 101 10.36 3.87 -18.67
CA GLU A 101 8.92 3.71 -18.81
C GLU A 101 8.29 3.25 -17.48
N ILE A 102 7.13 3.81 -17.14
CA ILE A 102 6.37 3.48 -15.94
C ILE A 102 4.91 3.20 -16.33
N VAL A 103 4.39 2.04 -15.93
CA VAL A 103 2.98 1.70 -16.08
C VAL A 103 2.36 1.49 -14.71
N LEU A 104 1.33 2.25 -14.36
CA LEU A 104 0.47 1.96 -13.22
C LEU A 104 -0.80 1.26 -13.72
N TYR A 105 -1.06 0.06 -13.20
CA TYR A 105 -2.29 -0.69 -13.45
C TYR A 105 -3.15 -0.71 -12.18
N GLN A 106 -4.25 0.04 -12.17
CA GLN A 106 -5.19 0.14 -11.05
C GLN A 106 -6.17 -1.04 -11.09
N ALA A 107 -5.77 -2.19 -10.56
CA ALA A 107 -6.60 -3.40 -10.51
C ALA A 107 -7.67 -3.37 -9.38
N CYS A 108 -8.57 -2.39 -9.43
CA CYS A 108 -9.60 -2.13 -8.42
C CYS A 108 -10.58 -3.30 -8.19
N SER A 109 -10.65 -4.26 -9.12
CA SER A 109 -11.45 -5.48 -8.99
C SER A 109 -10.84 -6.54 -8.06
N ILE A 110 -9.56 -6.41 -7.66
CA ILE A 110 -8.91 -7.39 -6.78
C ILE A 110 -9.59 -7.38 -5.40
N PRO A 111 -10.04 -8.54 -4.88
CA PRO A 111 -10.73 -8.62 -3.59
C PRO A 111 -9.97 -7.99 -2.43
N SER A 112 -10.72 -7.53 -1.44
CA SER A 112 -10.16 -7.03 -0.17
C SER A 112 -9.29 -8.08 0.51
N ARG A 113 -8.01 -7.73 0.73
CA ARG A 113 -7.04 -8.59 1.42
C ARG A 113 -7.48 -8.91 2.85
N MET A 114 -8.12 -7.97 3.53
CA MET A 114 -8.74 -8.18 4.85
C MET A 114 -9.76 -9.32 4.81
N THR A 115 -10.71 -9.26 3.87
CA THR A 115 -11.75 -10.28 3.73
C THR A 115 -11.16 -11.64 3.40
N VAL A 116 -10.16 -11.68 2.51
CA VAL A 116 -9.48 -12.93 2.12
C VAL A 116 -8.75 -13.55 3.31
N MET A 117 -8.05 -12.75 4.12
CA MET A 117 -7.31 -13.27 5.27
C MET A 117 -8.20 -13.74 6.42
N GLN A 118 -9.38 -13.14 6.60
CA GLN A 118 -10.34 -13.56 7.61
C GLN A 118 -11.13 -14.81 7.20
N ALA A 119 -11.33 -15.03 5.90
CA ALA A 119 -12.13 -16.14 5.39
C ALA A 119 -11.50 -16.78 4.13
N PRO A 120 -10.27 -17.31 4.21
CA PRO A 120 -9.51 -17.74 3.03
C PRO A 120 -10.18 -18.90 2.27
N HIS A 121 -10.92 -19.76 2.98
CA HIS A 121 -11.61 -20.93 2.42
C HIS A 121 -13.03 -20.63 1.93
N ARG A 122 -13.52 -19.39 2.10
CA ARG A 122 -14.83 -19.00 1.58
C ARG A 122 -14.82 -19.16 0.06
N LEU A 123 -15.85 -19.79 -0.50
CA LEU A 123 -15.91 -20.03 -1.94
C LEU A 123 -16.47 -18.81 -2.69
N ILE A 124 -15.85 -18.50 -3.82
CA ILE A 124 -16.32 -17.58 -4.85
C ILE A 124 -16.18 -18.27 -6.20
N ASP A 125 -17.28 -18.38 -6.95
CA ASP A 125 -17.35 -19.10 -8.23
C ASP A 125 -16.76 -20.53 -8.16
N GLY A 126 -16.94 -21.21 -7.02
CA GLY A 126 -16.45 -22.57 -6.79
C GLY A 126 -14.99 -22.67 -6.32
N PHE A 127 -14.26 -21.56 -6.19
CA PHE A 127 -12.87 -21.54 -5.76
C PHE A 127 -12.71 -20.89 -4.38
N PRO A 128 -11.76 -21.35 -3.54
CA PRO A 128 -11.34 -20.64 -2.34
C PRO A 128 -10.95 -19.19 -2.64
N LEU A 129 -11.37 -18.25 -1.79
CA LEU A 129 -11.19 -16.81 -2.00
C LEU A 129 -9.71 -16.40 -2.10
N ASN A 130 -8.82 -17.09 -1.38
CA ASN A 130 -7.38 -16.88 -1.51
C ASN A 130 -6.84 -17.27 -2.89
N GLN A 131 -7.29 -18.39 -3.44
CA GLN A 131 -6.92 -18.82 -4.80
C GLN A 131 -7.48 -17.85 -5.84
N TYR A 132 -8.72 -17.40 -5.66
CA TYR A 132 -9.32 -16.39 -6.54
C TYR A 132 -8.51 -15.08 -6.52
N LEU A 133 -8.12 -14.58 -5.34
CA LEU A 133 -7.27 -13.38 -5.24
C LEU A 133 -5.94 -13.57 -5.97
N VAL A 134 -5.26 -14.70 -5.78
CA VAL A 134 -3.99 -15.01 -6.45
C VAL A 134 -4.16 -14.94 -7.97
N GLN A 135 -5.19 -15.61 -8.52
CA GLN A 135 -5.47 -15.60 -9.96
C GLN A 135 -5.79 -14.20 -10.50
N GLN A 136 -6.56 -13.39 -9.75
CA GLN A 136 -6.86 -12.02 -10.17
C GLN A 136 -5.59 -11.15 -10.21
N VAL A 137 -4.68 -11.30 -9.24
CA VAL A 137 -3.41 -10.55 -9.23
C VAL A 137 -2.51 -11.00 -10.38
N SER A 138 -2.32 -12.31 -10.59
CA SER A 138 -1.51 -12.84 -11.69
C SER A 138 -2.02 -12.38 -13.05
N ARG A 139 -3.35 -12.43 -13.26
CA ARG A 139 -3.99 -11.94 -14.48
C ARG A 139 -3.76 -10.44 -14.66
N ALA A 140 -3.91 -9.65 -13.59
CA ALA A 140 -3.69 -8.21 -13.65
C ALA A 140 -2.23 -7.88 -13.99
N ILE A 141 -1.25 -8.64 -13.48
CA ILE A 141 0.17 -8.49 -13.86
C ILE A 141 0.36 -8.76 -15.35
N ALA A 142 -0.17 -9.88 -15.87
CA ALA A 142 -0.07 -10.20 -17.29
C ALA A 142 -0.68 -9.09 -18.16
N GLN A 143 -1.88 -8.62 -17.81
CA GLN A 143 -2.54 -7.51 -18.50
C GLN A 143 -1.73 -6.23 -18.43
N ALA A 144 -1.16 -5.88 -17.27
CA ALA A 144 -0.38 -4.67 -17.10
C ALA A 144 0.86 -4.62 -18.01
N THR A 145 1.50 -5.77 -18.25
CA THR A 145 2.65 -5.85 -19.16
C THR A 145 2.29 -5.58 -20.63
N GLU A 146 1.03 -5.79 -21.03
CA GLU A 146 0.55 -5.48 -22.40
C GLU A 146 0.47 -3.97 -22.67
N TYR A 147 0.51 -3.13 -21.62
CA TYR A 147 0.47 -1.67 -21.72
C TYR A 147 1.84 -1.00 -21.70
N LEU A 148 2.91 -1.81 -21.64
CA LEU A 148 4.25 -1.34 -21.96
C LEU A 148 4.36 -1.08 -23.44
N GLN A 149 5.01 0.03 -23.79
CA GLN A 149 5.26 0.46 -25.15
C GLN A 149 6.67 0.08 -25.61
N SER A 150 7.58 -0.16 -24.67
CA SER A 150 8.89 -0.72 -24.96
C SER A 150 8.84 -2.26 -25.04
N ASP A 151 9.50 -2.83 -26.06
CA ASP A 151 9.76 -4.26 -26.14
C ASP A 151 10.89 -4.61 -25.15
N ALA A 152 10.54 -4.79 -23.88
CA ALA A 152 11.50 -5.10 -22.83
C ALA A 152 11.39 -6.56 -22.36
N ALA A 153 12.52 -7.26 -22.36
CA ALA A 153 12.62 -8.63 -21.82
C ALA A 153 12.81 -8.67 -20.29
N ASP A 154 12.93 -7.52 -19.62
CA ASP A 154 13.21 -7.41 -18.20
C ASP A 154 12.41 -6.24 -17.58
N ILE A 155 11.28 -6.60 -16.97
CA ILE A 155 10.25 -5.69 -16.46
C ILE A 155 10.22 -5.81 -14.94
N ILE A 156 10.33 -4.68 -14.25
CA ILE A 156 10.23 -4.67 -12.79
C ILE A 156 8.75 -4.58 -12.38
N ILE A 157 8.29 -5.47 -11.50
CA ILE A 157 6.95 -5.46 -10.92
C ILE A 157 7.03 -5.05 -9.44
N ILE A 158 6.26 -4.02 -9.06
CA ILE A 158 6.00 -3.68 -7.66
C ILE A 158 4.50 -3.78 -7.38
N LEU A 159 4.12 -4.50 -6.32
CA LEU A 159 2.75 -4.53 -5.83
C LEU A 159 2.55 -3.42 -4.80
N LEU A 160 1.75 -2.39 -5.12
CA LEU A 160 1.53 -1.23 -4.26
C LEU A 160 0.51 -1.51 -3.15
N CYS A 161 0.70 -2.60 -2.39
CA CYS A 161 -0.12 -2.94 -1.22
C CYS A 161 0.62 -3.93 -0.33
N ASN A 162 1.04 -3.56 0.88
CA ASN A 162 1.81 -4.47 1.74
C ASN A 162 1.09 -5.80 2.03
N ALA A 163 -0.22 -5.78 2.28
CA ALA A 163 -0.97 -6.98 2.61
C ALA A 163 -0.98 -8.05 1.50
N VAL A 164 -0.84 -7.66 0.22
CA VAL A 164 -0.82 -8.64 -0.88
C VAL A 164 0.48 -9.43 -0.94
N HIS A 165 1.56 -8.93 -0.31
CA HIS A 165 2.86 -9.62 -0.30
C HIS A 165 2.82 -10.95 0.47
N TYR A 166 1.84 -11.15 1.35
CA TYR A 166 1.56 -12.47 1.93
C TYR A 166 1.34 -13.55 0.86
N PHE A 167 0.69 -13.17 -0.26
CA PHE A 167 0.36 -14.07 -1.37
C PHE A 167 1.42 -14.08 -2.47
N LEU A 168 2.52 -13.30 -2.34
CA LEU A 168 3.50 -13.14 -3.40
C LEU A 168 4.11 -14.47 -3.88
N PRO A 169 4.46 -15.45 -3.01
CA PRO A 169 4.92 -16.76 -3.47
C PRO A 169 3.89 -17.49 -4.35
N GLN A 170 2.62 -17.45 -3.98
CA GLN A 170 1.54 -18.10 -4.72
C GLN A 170 1.24 -17.36 -6.03
N ILE A 171 1.31 -16.02 -6.05
CA ILE A 171 1.19 -15.19 -7.25
C ILE A 171 2.31 -15.54 -8.24
N LYS A 172 3.56 -15.64 -7.78
CA LYS A 172 4.69 -16.04 -8.64
C LYS A 172 4.47 -17.43 -9.24
N ALA A 173 4.04 -18.40 -8.42
CA ALA A 173 3.77 -19.76 -8.89
C ALA A 173 2.62 -19.82 -9.90
N ASP A 174 1.54 -19.08 -9.66
CA ASP A 174 0.40 -19.01 -10.56
C ASP A 174 0.75 -18.28 -11.87
N LEU A 175 1.51 -17.18 -11.82
CA LEU A 175 1.99 -16.50 -13.01
C LEU A 175 2.91 -17.41 -13.85
N GLN A 176 3.82 -18.16 -13.21
CA GLN A 176 4.68 -19.13 -13.89
C GLN A 176 3.87 -20.22 -14.61
N LYS A 177 2.76 -20.67 -14.01
CA LYS A 177 1.88 -21.69 -14.57
C LYS A 177 1.00 -21.14 -15.69
N SER A 178 0.36 -20.00 -15.47
CA SER A 178 -0.72 -19.48 -16.32
C SER A 178 -0.20 -18.53 -17.42
N TYR A 179 0.93 -17.86 -17.18
CA TYR A 179 1.51 -16.85 -18.07
C TYR A 179 3.04 -17.00 -18.14
N PRO A 180 3.60 -18.16 -18.55
CA PRO A 180 5.03 -18.46 -18.44
C PRO A 180 5.94 -17.46 -19.18
N LYS A 181 5.48 -16.87 -20.29
CA LYS A 181 6.24 -15.85 -21.01
C LYS A 181 6.38 -14.56 -20.20
N VAL A 182 5.29 -14.12 -19.57
CA VAL A 182 5.31 -12.95 -18.67
C VAL A 182 6.15 -13.25 -17.44
N ALA A 183 5.99 -14.44 -16.84
CA ALA A 183 6.77 -14.83 -15.67
C ALA A 183 8.28 -14.82 -15.92
N ALA A 184 8.71 -15.18 -17.15
CA ALA A 184 10.12 -15.16 -17.53
C ALA A 184 10.68 -13.76 -17.81
N SER A 185 9.82 -12.76 -18.08
CA SER A 185 10.25 -11.39 -18.37
C SER A 185 10.14 -10.43 -17.19
N VAL A 186 9.64 -10.89 -16.03
CA VAL A 186 9.38 -10.02 -14.88
C VAL A 186 10.29 -10.29 -13.69
N GLN A 187 10.80 -9.22 -13.09
CA GLN A 187 11.47 -9.23 -11.79
C GLN A 187 10.59 -8.57 -10.73
N TYR A 188 10.28 -9.29 -9.66
CA TYR A 188 9.51 -8.74 -8.54
C TYR A 188 10.40 -8.04 -7.53
N ILE A 189 10.05 -6.81 -7.17
CA ILE A 189 10.62 -6.10 -6.03
C ILE A 189 9.61 -6.11 -4.90
N SER A 190 9.94 -6.83 -3.83
CA SER A 190 9.07 -6.94 -2.66
C SER A 190 9.21 -5.68 -1.78
N LEU A 191 8.11 -4.97 -1.52
CA LEU A 191 8.07 -3.87 -0.56
C LEU A 191 8.60 -4.30 0.82
N ILE A 192 8.34 -5.55 1.21
CA ILE A 192 8.71 -6.07 2.53
C ILE A 192 10.22 -6.28 2.61
N GLU A 193 10.81 -6.99 1.64
CA GLU A 193 12.26 -7.24 1.61
C GLU A 193 13.02 -5.92 1.47
N ALA A 194 12.53 -4.98 0.66
CA ALA A 194 13.13 -3.66 0.52
C ALA A 194 13.13 -2.87 1.83
N VAL A 195 12.07 -2.97 2.64
CA VAL A 195 12.03 -2.38 3.99
C VAL A 195 13.07 -3.03 4.90
N ILE A 196 13.17 -4.37 4.91
CA ILE A 196 14.17 -5.07 5.74
C ILE A 196 15.59 -4.62 5.37
N ALA A 197 15.92 -4.63 4.08
CA ALA A 197 17.22 -4.17 3.59
C ALA A 197 17.49 -2.70 3.99
N ASN A 198 16.47 -1.85 3.95
CA ASN A 198 16.60 -0.46 4.35
C ASN A 198 16.84 -0.30 5.86
N LEU A 199 16.13 -1.06 6.70
CA LEU A 199 16.35 -1.06 8.15
C LEU A 199 17.77 -1.51 8.50
N GLU A 200 18.25 -2.60 7.89
CA GLU A 200 19.60 -3.11 8.11
C GLU A 200 20.68 -2.11 7.68
N LYS A 201 20.53 -1.53 6.48
CA LYS A 201 21.44 -0.51 5.95
C LYS A 201 21.52 0.71 6.86
N GLN A 202 20.40 1.09 7.46
CA GLN A 202 20.30 2.25 8.34
C GLN A 202 20.56 1.94 9.82
N LYS A 203 20.78 0.66 10.16
CA LYS A 203 20.96 0.18 11.54
C LYS A 203 19.78 0.55 12.46
N LEU A 204 18.56 0.40 11.93
CA LEU A 204 17.32 0.56 12.68
C LEU A 204 16.86 -0.82 13.18
N HIS A 205 16.54 -0.90 14.47
CA HIS A 205 16.37 -2.15 15.18
C HIS A 205 15.10 -2.23 16.03
N GLN A 206 14.35 -1.14 16.19
CA GLN A 206 13.10 -1.10 16.95
C GLN A 206 11.98 -0.28 16.27
N PRO A 207 11.57 -0.65 15.04
CA PRO A 207 10.43 -0.03 14.36
C PRO A 207 9.10 -0.18 15.10
N LEU A 208 8.28 0.87 15.07
CA LEU A 208 6.84 0.80 15.26
C LEU A 208 6.16 0.38 13.95
N LEU A 209 5.37 -0.68 13.98
CA LEU A 209 4.64 -1.19 12.80
C LEU A 209 3.23 -0.62 12.73
N LEU A 210 2.99 0.26 11.76
CA LEU A 210 1.65 0.75 11.43
C LEU A 210 1.17 0.08 10.15
N GLY A 211 0.36 -0.97 10.27
CA GLY A 211 -0.19 -1.70 9.12
C GLY A 211 -1.61 -2.15 9.37
N THR A 212 -2.29 -2.59 8.31
CA THR A 212 -3.65 -3.13 8.43
C THR A 212 -3.68 -4.40 9.28
N SER A 213 -4.87 -4.77 9.77
CA SER A 213 -5.08 -6.05 10.43
C SER A 213 -4.74 -7.23 9.51
N ALA A 214 -4.86 -7.11 8.20
CA ALA A 214 -4.43 -8.11 7.22
C ALA A 214 -2.91 -8.27 7.29
N THR A 215 -2.17 -7.17 7.21
CA THR A 215 -0.71 -7.15 7.38
C THR A 215 -0.29 -7.85 8.69
N LYS A 216 -1.04 -7.62 9.79
CA LYS A 216 -0.83 -8.28 11.10
C LYS A 216 -1.14 -9.78 11.08
N ILE A 217 -2.32 -10.19 10.61
CA ILE A 217 -2.78 -11.59 10.54
C ILE A 217 -1.84 -12.42 9.66
N GLY A 218 -1.49 -11.91 8.48
CA GLY A 218 -0.58 -12.57 7.54
C GLY A 218 0.89 -12.56 7.99
N LYS A 219 1.21 -11.93 9.13
CA LYS A 219 2.58 -11.76 9.63
C LYS A 219 3.53 -11.18 8.59
N VAL A 220 3.00 -10.28 7.74
CA VAL A 220 3.69 -9.77 6.55
C VAL A 220 5.02 -9.12 6.91
N TYR A 221 5.05 -8.33 7.98
CA TYR A 221 6.30 -7.75 8.49
C TYR A 221 6.87 -8.52 9.69
N SER A 222 6.04 -9.05 10.58
CA SER A 222 6.53 -9.69 11.81
C SER A 222 7.37 -10.93 11.53
N ALA A 223 7.01 -11.77 10.55
CA ALA A 223 7.81 -12.93 10.20
C ALA A 223 9.22 -12.55 9.66
N PRO A 224 9.36 -11.68 8.64
CA PRO A 224 10.69 -11.28 8.15
C PRO A 224 11.49 -10.47 9.16
N LEU A 225 10.88 -9.56 9.94
CA LEU A 225 11.60 -8.83 11.00
C LEU A 225 12.21 -9.79 12.04
N ASN A 226 11.43 -10.77 12.50
CA ASN A 226 11.92 -11.80 13.44
C ASN A 226 13.04 -12.65 12.82
N LYS A 227 12.90 -13.03 11.54
CA LYS A 227 13.94 -13.78 10.82
C LYS A 227 15.28 -13.03 10.77
N HIS A 228 15.24 -11.70 10.69
CA HIS A 228 16.42 -10.83 10.66
C HIS A 228 16.83 -10.32 12.06
N GLY A 229 16.21 -10.83 13.13
CA GLY A 229 16.54 -10.41 14.50
C GLY A 229 16.19 -8.95 14.83
N ILE A 230 15.35 -8.30 14.02
CA ILE A 230 14.88 -6.94 14.24
C ILE A 230 13.71 -6.99 15.23
N LYS A 231 13.89 -6.38 16.40
CA LYS A 231 12.80 -6.20 17.36
C LYS A 231 11.81 -5.18 16.81
N TYR A 232 10.54 -5.29 17.15
CA TYR A 232 9.55 -4.33 16.67
C TYR A 232 8.43 -4.16 17.67
N GLN A 233 7.73 -3.04 17.56
CA GLN A 233 6.53 -2.74 18.31
C GLN A 233 5.30 -2.90 17.42
N GLN A 234 4.30 -3.58 17.94
CA GLN A 234 3.03 -3.78 17.28
C GLN A 234 1.91 -3.14 18.09
N LEU A 235 0.88 -2.67 17.40
CA LEU A 235 -0.29 -2.09 18.03
C LEU A 235 -1.06 -3.13 18.86
N SER A 236 -1.54 -2.69 20.02
CA SER A 236 -2.60 -3.37 20.78
C SER A 236 -3.87 -3.49 19.93
N GLU A 237 -4.81 -4.36 20.29
CA GLU A 237 -6.04 -4.51 19.51
C GLU A 237 -6.86 -3.22 19.44
N VAL A 238 -6.94 -2.46 20.54
CA VAL A 238 -7.63 -1.15 20.57
C VAL A 238 -6.96 -0.15 19.63
N ALA A 239 -5.63 -0.02 19.71
CA ALA A 239 -4.88 0.86 18.80
C ALA A 239 -4.97 0.40 17.34
N GLN A 240 -5.00 -0.90 17.10
CA GLN A 240 -5.18 -1.48 15.77
C GLN A 240 -6.56 -1.17 15.19
N GLU A 241 -7.62 -1.20 16.00
CA GLU A 241 -8.97 -0.82 15.57
C GLU A 241 -9.03 0.66 15.18
N ILE A 242 -8.44 1.55 16.00
CA ILE A 242 -8.34 2.98 15.68
C ILE A 242 -7.57 3.17 14.36
N LEU A 243 -6.44 2.49 14.18
CA LEU A 243 -5.68 2.55 12.93
C LEU A 243 -6.51 2.10 11.71
N MET A 244 -7.29 1.04 11.85
CA MET A 244 -8.16 0.57 10.77
C MET A 244 -9.23 1.63 10.42
N ASN A 245 -9.84 2.28 11.42
CA ASN A 245 -10.79 3.36 11.17
C ASN A 245 -10.12 4.54 10.46
N ILE A 246 -8.91 4.94 10.87
CA ILE A 246 -8.15 6.01 10.19
C ILE A 246 -7.91 5.66 8.71
N ILE A 247 -7.47 4.44 8.42
CA ILE A 247 -7.16 4.03 7.04
C ILE A 247 -8.43 4.06 6.17
N TYR A 248 -9.52 3.44 6.62
CA TYR A 248 -10.71 3.22 5.78
C TYR A 248 -11.67 4.42 5.79
N GLN A 249 -11.97 4.97 6.96
CA GLN A 249 -12.92 6.08 7.10
C GLN A 249 -12.25 7.46 7.03
N GLY A 250 -10.93 7.53 7.23
CA GLY A 250 -10.16 8.76 7.06
C GLY A 250 -9.52 8.82 5.68
N VAL A 251 -8.38 8.16 5.50
CA VAL A 251 -7.52 8.32 4.31
C VAL A 251 -8.22 7.85 3.03
N LYS A 252 -8.76 6.62 3.00
CA LYS A 252 -9.44 6.10 1.80
C LYS A 252 -10.71 6.88 1.47
N ALA A 253 -11.40 7.40 2.47
CA ALA A 253 -12.61 8.19 2.29
C ALA A 253 -12.33 9.69 2.02
N PHE A 254 -11.07 10.11 1.99
CA PHE A 254 -10.67 11.51 1.88
C PHE A 254 -11.24 12.42 2.98
N ASP A 255 -11.52 11.85 4.16
CA ASP A 255 -11.92 12.61 5.35
C ASP A 255 -10.68 12.89 6.22
N GLN A 256 -9.97 13.95 5.84
CA GLN A 256 -8.74 14.37 6.53
C GLN A 256 -8.99 14.77 7.98
N ASN A 257 -10.13 15.42 8.27
CA ASN A 257 -10.47 15.84 9.63
C ASN A 257 -10.66 14.62 10.53
N TYR A 258 -11.42 13.62 10.06
CA TYR A 258 -11.58 12.36 10.78
C TYR A 258 -10.25 11.63 10.97
N ALA A 259 -9.42 11.56 9.91
CA ALA A 259 -8.11 10.93 9.96
C ALA A 259 -7.19 11.58 11.00
N CYS A 260 -7.14 12.91 11.05
CA CYS A 260 -6.34 13.67 12.01
C CYS A 260 -6.88 13.48 13.44
N LEU A 261 -8.19 13.61 13.67
CA LEU A 261 -8.80 13.41 14.99
C LEU A 261 -8.49 12.02 15.57
N LYS A 262 -8.70 10.96 14.77
CA LYS A 262 -8.41 9.59 15.20
C LYS A 262 -6.92 9.29 15.25
N GLY A 263 -6.12 9.93 14.40
CA GLY A 263 -4.67 9.86 14.46
C GLY A 263 -4.11 10.44 15.75
N GLU A 264 -4.65 11.57 16.23
CA GLU A 264 -4.30 12.11 17.54
C GLU A 264 -4.65 11.14 18.67
N GLU A 265 -5.86 10.56 18.64
CA GLU A 265 -6.27 9.52 19.59
C GLU A 265 -5.27 8.33 19.61
N LEU A 266 -4.89 7.83 18.42
CA LEU A 266 -3.91 6.74 18.29
C LEU A 266 -2.55 7.12 18.86
N PHE A 267 -1.98 8.26 18.45
CA PHE A 267 -0.65 8.66 18.89
C PHE A 267 -0.63 9.08 20.35
N HIS A 268 -1.72 9.61 20.91
CA HIS A 268 -1.84 9.77 22.35
C HIS A 268 -1.82 8.43 23.07
N LEU A 269 -2.50 7.39 22.59
CA LEU A 269 -2.39 6.05 23.20
C LEU A 269 -0.97 5.47 23.12
N LEU A 270 -0.24 5.75 22.03
CA LEU A 270 1.12 5.25 21.83
C LEU A 270 2.17 6.01 22.64
N LEU A 271 2.03 7.34 22.75
CA LEU A 271 3.00 8.20 23.42
C LEU A 271 2.67 8.37 24.91
N ASN A 272 1.39 8.31 25.30
CA ASN A 272 0.93 8.42 26.68
C ASN A 272 0.70 7.05 27.34
N SER A 273 1.49 6.03 27.01
CA SER A 273 1.51 4.78 27.78
C SER A 273 2.13 4.95 29.19
N ASP A 274 1.79 6.07 29.85
CA ASP A 274 1.69 6.34 31.28
C ASP A 274 0.25 6.03 31.82
N LEU A 275 -0.62 5.38 31.02
CA LEU A 275 -1.87 4.75 31.50
C LEU A 275 -1.64 3.53 32.43
N ALA A 276 -0.47 3.43 33.05
CA ALA A 276 -0.18 2.66 34.26
C ALA A 276 -0.50 3.46 35.56
N MET A 277 -1.22 4.57 35.46
CA MET A 277 -1.64 5.39 36.61
C MET A 277 -3.05 5.05 37.11
N ALA A 278 -3.24 3.79 37.49
CA ALA A 278 -4.26 3.37 38.44
C ALA A 278 -3.66 2.35 39.41
N GLY A 279 -2.94 2.86 40.42
CA GLY A 279 -2.51 2.09 41.59
C GLY A 279 -0.99 2.05 41.78
N ASN A 280 -0.48 3.03 42.52
CA ASN A 280 0.76 2.97 43.33
C ASN A 280 1.81 1.93 42.92
N PHE A 281 2.55 2.20 41.85
CA PHE A 281 3.90 1.66 41.68
C PHE A 281 4.69 2.61 40.76
N SER A 282 5.77 3.17 41.29
CA SER A 282 6.74 3.92 40.50
C SER A 282 7.40 2.96 39.49
N LEU A 283 6.92 2.95 38.26
CA LEU A 283 7.64 2.33 37.14
C LEU A 283 8.66 3.33 36.57
N PRO A 284 9.90 2.90 36.28
CA PRO A 284 10.95 3.76 35.75
C PRO A 284 10.65 4.15 34.28
N ARG A 285 11.02 5.37 33.89
CA ARG A 285 10.90 6.01 32.55
C ARG A 285 11.62 5.31 31.38
N ASN A 286 11.66 3.98 31.32
CA ASN A 286 12.34 3.23 30.26
C ASN A 286 11.38 2.22 29.62
N ASN A 287 11.18 2.29 28.28
CA ASN A 287 11.25 1.13 27.35
C ASN A 287 10.49 1.25 26.01
N LEU A 288 9.93 2.41 25.61
CA LEU A 288 9.50 2.60 24.22
C LEU A 288 10.63 3.26 23.40
N HIS A 289 11.67 2.50 23.06
CA HIS A 289 12.67 2.99 22.10
C HIS A 289 12.17 2.71 20.69
N ILE A 290 11.37 3.63 20.14
CA ILE A 290 11.00 3.63 18.71
C ILE A 290 12.08 4.43 17.97
N ASP A 291 12.83 3.77 17.09
CA ASP A 291 13.83 4.45 16.25
C ASP A 291 13.28 4.83 14.86
N CYS A 292 12.20 4.18 14.43
CA CYS A 292 11.51 4.47 13.19
C CYS A 292 10.06 3.97 13.19
N VAL A 293 9.27 4.44 12.22
CA VAL A 293 7.92 3.96 11.92
C VAL A 293 7.93 3.29 10.56
N ILE A 294 7.50 2.01 10.49
CA ILE A 294 7.24 1.35 9.21
C ILE A 294 5.81 1.67 8.79
N ALA A 295 5.67 2.32 7.65
CA ALA A 295 4.40 2.57 6.98
C ALA A 295 3.86 1.29 6.29
N GLY A 296 3.50 0.29 7.11
CA GLY A 296 3.01 -1.03 6.71
C GLY A 296 1.62 -1.08 6.05
N CYS A 297 1.05 0.08 5.71
CA CYS A 297 0.00 0.28 4.72
C CYS A 297 0.37 1.51 3.87
N THR A 298 0.08 1.48 2.59
CA THR A 298 0.45 2.55 1.65
C THR A 298 -0.29 3.87 1.88
N GLU A 299 -1.37 3.84 2.65
CA GLU A 299 -2.12 4.99 3.15
C GLU A 299 -1.46 5.66 4.37
N ILE A 300 -0.54 4.97 5.07
CA ILE A 300 0.10 5.51 6.29
C ILE A 300 0.96 6.74 6.01
N PRO A 301 1.80 6.81 4.95
CA PRO A 301 2.59 8.02 4.70
C PRO A 301 1.69 9.26 4.59
N VAL A 302 0.56 9.14 3.88
CA VAL A 302 -0.41 10.23 3.74
C VAL A 302 -1.00 10.64 5.10
N LEU A 303 -1.37 9.68 5.94
CA LEU A 303 -1.83 9.95 7.30
C LEU A 303 -0.78 10.74 8.11
N LEU A 304 0.48 10.30 8.07
CA LEU A 304 1.54 10.94 8.84
C LEU A 304 1.80 12.36 8.36
N ASP A 305 1.75 12.61 7.05
CA ASP A 305 1.86 13.95 6.46
C ASP A 305 0.70 14.85 6.92
N TRP A 306 -0.53 14.33 6.93
CA TRP A 306 -1.70 15.07 7.42
C TRP A 306 -1.59 15.41 8.91
N LEU A 307 -1.17 14.46 9.74
CA LEU A 307 -0.96 14.68 11.17
C LEU A 307 0.16 15.69 11.43
N LEU A 308 1.28 15.60 10.71
CA LEU A 308 2.38 16.55 10.84
C LEU A 308 1.93 17.97 10.49
N ALA A 309 1.07 18.12 9.48
CA ALA A 309 0.57 19.41 9.02
C ALA A 309 -0.54 20.01 9.90
N GLN A 310 -1.37 19.18 10.56
CA GLN A 310 -2.63 19.65 11.16
C GLN A 310 -2.82 19.31 12.65
N SER A 311 -2.00 18.42 13.22
CA SER A 311 -2.17 18.03 14.62
C SER A 311 -2.04 19.26 15.53
N GLN A 312 -2.92 19.35 16.53
CA GLN A 312 -2.87 20.38 17.57
C GLN A 312 -2.00 19.96 18.76
N SER A 313 -1.52 18.71 18.77
CA SER A 313 -0.71 18.14 19.84
C SER A 313 0.79 18.34 19.57
N SER A 314 1.43 19.17 20.39
CA SER A 314 2.86 19.45 20.27
C SER A 314 3.75 18.22 20.48
N SER A 315 3.33 17.26 21.32
CA SER A 315 4.07 16.01 21.51
C SER A 315 4.02 15.11 20.28
N ILE A 316 2.87 15.06 19.60
CA ILE A 316 2.70 14.29 18.36
C ILE A 316 3.50 14.94 17.24
N GLN A 317 3.39 16.26 17.04
CA GLN A 317 4.20 16.97 16.03
C GLN A 317 5.71 16.79 16.27
N SER A 318 6.15 16.91 17.52
CA SER A 318 7.55 16.72 17.89
C SER A 318 8.03 15.30 17.59
N PHE A 319 7.23 14.28 17.93
CA PHE A 319 7.52 12.90 17.58
C PHE A 319 7.60 12.70 16.07
N LEU A 320 6.59 13.14 15.32
CA LEU A 320 6.52 12.94 13.86
C LEU A 320 7.64 13.67 13.10
N THR A 321 8.11 14.81 13.61
CA THR A 321 9.24 15.55 13.01
C THR A 321 10.57 14.85 13.22
N GLN A 322 10.73 14.13 14.34
CA GLN A 322 12.00 13.50 14.71
C GLN A 322 12.08 12.03 14.28
N VAL A 323 10.96 11.33 14.28
CA VAL A 323 10.93 9.90 13.99
C VAL A 323 11.18 9.66 12.51
N LYS A 324 12.00 8.65 12.21
CA LYS A 324 12.22 8.26 10.83
C LYS A 324 11.04 7.45 10.30
N VAL A 325 10.43 7.90 9.22
CA VAL A 325 9.39 7.13 8.53
C VAL A 325 10.00 6.28 7.41
N ILE A 326 9.81 4.97 7.49
CA ILE A 326 10.20 4.02 6.46
C ILE A 326 9.00 3.77 5.56
N ASN A 327 9.02 4.42 4.39
CA ASN A 327 8.04 4.20 3.32
C ASN A 327 8.46 2.97 2.49
N PRO A 328 7.64 1.90 2.43
CA PRO A 328 8.00 0.70 1.68
C PRO A 328 8.17 0.93 0.17
N VAL A 329 7.41 1.84 -0.42
CA VAL A 329 7.48 2.15 -1.86
C VAL A 329 8.82 2.82 -2.18
N LEU A 330 9.23 3.82 -1.40
CA LEU A 330 10.54 4.47 -1.56
C LEU A 330 11.70 3.51 -1.29
N SER A 331 11.56 2.62 -0.30
CA SER A 331 12.55 1.57 -0.06
C SER A 331 12.73 0.67 -1.28
N ALA A 332 11.63 0.30 -1.96
CA ALA A 332 11.69 -0.48 -3.19
C ALA A 332 12.37 0.28 -4.35
N PHE A 333 12.15 1.60 -4.47
CA PHE A 333 12.83 2.41 -5.49
C PHE A 333 14.33 2.54 -5.24
N GLN A 334 14.74 2.64 -3.97
CA GLN A 334 16.14 2.63 -3.55
C GLN A 334 16.82 1.30 -3.87
N GLU A 335 16.13 0.18 -3.66
CA GLU A 335 16.60 -1.16 -4.02
C GLU A 335 16.81 -1.28 -5.53
N ILE A 336 15.85 -0.79 -6.34
CA ILE A 336 15.97 -0.77 -7.80
C ILE A 336 17.19 0.03 -8.28
N SER A 337 17.47 1.16 -7.62
CA SER A 337 18.57 2.05 -8.00
C SER A 337 19.94 1.54 -7.54
N SER A 338 19.97 0.67 -6.53
CA SER A 338 21.20 0.07 -6.03
C SER A 338 21.64 -1.14 -6.88
N ASN A 339 20.69 -1.73 -7.63
CA ASN A 339 20.87 -2.96 -8.41
C ASN A 339 20.85 -2.74 -9.95
N GLY A 340 20.89 -1.50 -10.44
CA GLY A 340 20.84 -1.19 -11.87
C GLY A 340 21.69 0.01 -12.24
#